data_AF-A0A7C6X0C4-F1
#
_entry.id   AF-A0A7C6X0C4-F1
#
_cell.length_a   1.000
_cell.length_b   1.000
_cell.length_c   1.000
_cell.angle_alpha   90.00
_cell.angle_beta   90.00
_cell.angle_gamma   90.00
#
_symmetry.space_group_name_H-M   'P 1'
#
loop_
_entity.id
_entity.type
_entity.pdbx_description
1 polymer ?
#
loop_
_entity_poly.entity_id
_entity_poly.type
_entity_poly.pdbx_seq_one_letter_code
_entity_poly.pdbx_strand_id
1 'polypeptide(L)' 'MTEILVEKDLRDILYGATLLGAGGGGALRDGLRLLSDAASKYEVKLEIVDPEEMEPGDYAVMVAAIG' A
#
# COMPACT_ATOMS: atom_id res chain seq x y z
N MET A 1 -15.41 6.50 -2.87
CA MET A 1 -14.96 6.99 -4.19
C MET A 1 -13.69 6.24 -4.49
N THR A 2 -13.73 5.40 -5.51
CA THR A 2 -12.55 4.66 -5.94
C THR A 2 -11.46 5.59 -6.44
N GLU A 3 -10.24 5.46 -5.90
CA GLU A 3 -9.07 6.21 -6.34
C GLU A 3 -8.00 5.25 -6.89
N ILE A 4 -7.32 5.66 -7.96
CA ILE A 4 -6.17 4.92 -8.50
C ILE A 4 -4.89 5.58 -7.99
N LEU A 5 -4.13 4.84 -7.19
CA LEU A 5 -2.80 5.23 -6.74
C LEU A 5 -1.73 4.81 -7.74
N VAL A 6 -0.77 5.70 -7.98
CA VAL A 6 0.43 5.41 -8.78
C VAL A 6 1.69 5.30 -7.90
N GLU A 7 2.83 4.94 -8.49
CA GLU A 7 4.09 4.73 -7.75
C GLU A 7 4.44 5.90 -6.80
N LYS A 8 4.27 7.15 -7.26
CA LYS A 8 4.56 8.33 -6.44
C LYS A 8 3.67 8.36 -5.19
N ASP A 9 2.38 8.05 -5.31
CA ASP A 9 1.45 8.09 -4.19
C ASP A 9 1.80 7.00 -3.17
N LEU A 10 2.14 5.80 -3.64
CA LEU A 10 2.60 4.71 -2.76
C LEU A 10 3.91 5.09 -2.04
N ARG A 11 4.82 5.78 -2.73
CA ARG A 11 6.05 6.30 -2.11
C ARG A 11 5.73 7.30 -1.01
N ASP A 12 4.84 8.25 -1.25
CA ASP A 12 4.45 9.27 -0.27
C ASP A 12 3.71 8.62 0.93
N ILE A 13 2.86 7.62 0.67
CA ILE A 13 2.20 6.82 1.71
C ILE A 13 3.23 6.07 2.57
N LEU A 14 4.29 5.49 2.01
CA LEU A 14 5.32 4.82 2.80
C LEU A 14 6.01 5.78 3.78
N TYR A 15 6.32 7.01 3.35
CA TYR A 15 6.86 8.04 4.24
C TYR A 15 5.86 8.47 5.32
N GLY A 16 4.60 8.71 4.94
CA GLY A 16 3.53 9.06 5.87
C GLY A 16 3.29 7.96 6.90
N ALA A 17 3.19 6.71 6.47
CA ALA A 17 3.02 5.54 7.34
C ALA A 17 4.21 5.35 8.28
N THR A 18 5.43 5.64 7.83
CA THR A 18 6.62 5.61 8.71
C THR A 18 6.51 6.63 9.83
N LEU A 19 6.07 7.85 9.52
CA LEU A 19 5.83 8.90 10.52
C LEU A 19 4.72 8.49 11.49
N LEU A 20 3.60 7.98 10.96
CA LEU A 20 2.42 7.59 11.75
C LEU A 20 2.61 6.28 12.51
N GLY A 21 3.60 5.46 12.15
CA GLY A 21 3.90 4.17 12.78
C GLY A 21 4.58 4.27 14.15
N ALA A 22 4.87 5.48 14.65
CA ALA A 22 5.45 5.73 15.98
C ALA A 22 6.71 4.90 16.31
N GLY A 23 7.53 4.60 15.30
CA GLY A 23 8.74 3.79 15.41
C GLY A 23 8.57 2.29 15.12
N GLY A 24 7.35 1.84 14.85
CA GLY A 24 7.03 0.48 14.39
C GLY A 24 6.57 0.42 12.93
N GLY A 25 5.83 -0.64 12.56
CA GLY A 25 5.22 -0.80 11.23
C GLY A 25 6.13 -1.35 10.13
N GLY A 26 7.40 -1.66 10.46
CA GLY A 26 8.41 -2.12 9.52
C GLY A 26 9.36 -1.00 9.08
N ALA A 27 10.53 -1.38 8.56
CA ALA A 27 11.53 -0.39 8.14
C ALA A 27 11.16 0.23 6.79
N LEU A 28 11.14 1.57 6.70
CA LEU A 28 10.87 2.31 5.45
C LEU A 28 11.70 1.81 4.26
N ARG A 29 12.99 1.49 4.49
CA ARG A 29 13.89 0.96 3.47
C ARG A 29 13.33 -0.28 2.78
N ASP A 30 12.70 -1.17 3.53
CA ASP A 30 12.17 -2.42 2.99
C ASP A 30 10.93 -2.17 2.14
N GLY A 31 10.04 -1.26 2.57
CA GLY A 31 8.91 -0.81 1.77
C GLY A 31 9.33 -0.14 0.45
N LEU A 32 10.32 0.76 0.50
CA LEU A 32 10.86 1.41 -0.70
C LEU A 32 11.51 0.41 -1.66
N ARG A 33 12.22 -0.59 -1.14
CA ARG A 33 12.79 -1.67 -1.93
C ARG A 33 11.70 -2.48 -2.63
N LEU A 34 10.64 -2.88 -1.92
CA LEU A 34 9.53 -3.64 -2.50
C LEU A 34 8.79 -2.85 -3.59
N LEU A 35 8.55 -1.55 -3.38
CA LEU A 35 7.96 -0.68 -4.40
C LEU A 35 8.84 -0.60 -5.65
N SER A 36 10.14 -0.42 -5.48
CA SER A 36 11.10 -0.40 -6.60
C SER A 36 11.15 -1.74 -7.34
N ASP A 37 11.13 -2.86 -6.61
CA ASP A 37 11.13 -4.21 -7.19
C ASP A 37 9.85 -4.43 -8.02
N ALA A 38 8.70 -3.97 -7.54
CA ALA A 38 7.42 -4.03 -8.26
C ALA A 38 7.42 -3.14 -9.51
N ALA A 39 7.85 -1.88 -9.38
CA ALA A 39 7.93 -0.92 -10.49
C ALA A 39 8.90 -1.37 -11.60
N SER A 40 9.92 -2.19 -11.27
CA SER A 40 10.82 -2.76 -12.27
C SER A 40 10.18 -3.83 -13.16
N LYS A 41 9.03 -4.39 -12.74
CA LYS A 41 8.35 -5.52 -13.40
C LYS A 41 6.97 -5.17 -13.93
N TYR A 42 6.30 -4.20 -13.31
CA TYR A 42 4.90 -3.88 -13.55
C TYR A 42 4.68 -2.37 -13.57
N GLU A 43 3.66 -1.92 -14.32
CA GLU A 43 3.14 -0.57 -14.14
C GLU A 43 2.39 -0.50 -12.81
N VAL A 44 2.82 0.38 -11.90
CA VAL A 44 2.24 0.50 -10.56
C VAL A 44 0.95 1.30 -10.63
N LYS A 45 -0.18 0.60 -10.56
CA LYS A 45 -1.53 1.16 -10.40
C LYS A 45 -2.27 0.32 -9.35
N LEU A 46 -2.72 0.95 -8.28
CA LEU A 46 -3.45 0.29 -7.20
C LEU A 46 -4.80 0.98 -7.00
N GLU A 47 -5.88 0.21 -7.13
CA GLU A 47 -7.23 0.68 -6.86
C GLU A 47 -7.50 0.63 -5.36
N ILE A 48 -7.89 1.75 -4.77
CA ILE A 48 -8.44 1.83 -3.41
C ILE A 48 -9.95 1.85 -3.52
N VAL A 49 -10.60 0.96 -2.78
CA VAL A 49 -12.05 0.82 -2.68
C VAL A 49 -12.49 1.22 -1.27
N ASP A 50 -13.52 2.06 -1.16
CA ASP A 50 -14.11 2.37 0.14
C ASP A 50 -14.89 1.15 0.67
N PRO A 51 -14.82 0.81 1.97
CA PRO A 51 -15.62 -0.28 2.52
C PRO A 51 -17.12 -0.17 2.24
N GLU A 52 -17.66 1.06 2.10
CA GLU A 52 -19.07 1.28 1.74
C GLU A 52 -19.39 0.92 0.28
N GLU A 53 -18.38 0.81 -0.58
CA GLU A 53 -18.49 0.46 -2.00
C GLU A 53 -18.35 -1.06 -2.25
N MET A 54 -18.07 -1.87 -1.21
CA MET A 54 -17.96 -3.32 -1.34
C MET A 54 -19.32 -4.00 -1.56
N GLU A 55 -19.39 -4.94 -2.50
CA GLU A 55 -20.62 -5.67 -2.84
C GLU A 55 -20.90 -6.84 -1.88
N PRO A 56 -22.16 -7.25 -1.70
CA PRO A 56 -22.48 -8.46 -0.95
C PRO A 56 -21.78 -9.70 -1.54
N GLY A 57 -20.83 -10.26 -0.80
CA GLY A 57 -20.01 -11.38 -1.23
C GLY A 57 -18.54 -11.04 -1.46
N ASP A 58 -18.17 -9.75 -1.40
CA ASP A 58 -16.77 -9.32 -1.37
C ASP A 58 -16.11 -9.66 -0.03
N TYR A 59 -14.79 -9.89 -0.09
CA TYR A 59 -13.98 -10.19 1.08
C TYR A 59 -12.77 -9.25 1.14
N ALA A 60 -12.59 -8.60 2.29
CA ALA A 60 -11.35 -7.93 2.64
C ALA A 60 -10.49 -8.86 3.50
N VAL A 61 -9.26 -9.12 3.06
CA VAL A 61 -8.30 -9.96 3.80
C VAL A 61 -7.09 -9.12 4.17
N MET A 62 -6.74 -9.11 5.46
CA MET A 62 -5.54 -8.42 5.93
C MET A 62 -4.30 -9.25 5.60
N VAL A 63 -3.36 -8.63 4.88
CA VAL A 63 -2.06 -9.23 4.53
C VAL A 63 -0.96 -8.31 5.04
N ALA A 64 0.00 -8.88 5.77
CA ALA A 64 1.18 -8.19 6.27
C ALA A 64 2.39 -9.14 6.30
N ALA A 65 3.60 -8.58 6.24
CA ALA A 65 4.81 -9.33 6.52
C ALA A 65 4.97 -9.53 8.05
N ILE A 66 5.38 -10.72 8.46
CA ILE A 66 5.68 -11.07 9.87
C ILE A 66 7.07 -11.71 9.95
N GLY A 67 7.84 -11.37 10.97
CA GLY A 67 9.20 -11.86 11.18
C GLY A 67 9.89 -11.22 12.37
#